data_AF-A0A2G2G7N2-F1
#
_entry.id   AF-A0A2G2G7N2-F1
#
_cell.length_a   1.000
_cell.length_b   1.000
_cell.length_c   1.000
_cell.angle_alpha   90.00
_cell.angle_beta   90.00
_cell.angle_gamma   90.00
#
_symmetry.space_group_name_H-M   'P 1'
#
loop_
_entity.id
_entity.type
_entity.pdbx_description
1 polymer ?
#
loop_
_entity_poly.entity_id
_entity_poly.type
_entity_poly.pdbx_seq_one_letter_code
_entity_poly.pdbx_strand_id
1 'polypeptide(L)'
;MIELVFVIVVLGILAAVAVPKFAATRTDAQISKARSDVSTIRAAIINERQSRLFRGDSRFITLLDSTANNAVGTALFTGLAPNVMVNTNGAVLTLLQYGVTSSAANGKWIKTGLTQYTFNLTTGGFGNAVFNYCPIVGPGCPLAGTFDCAGAGAAAITCAALTD
;
A
#
# COMPACT_ATOMS: atom_id res chain seq x y z
N MET A 1 -23.20 -47.12 -0.15
CA MET A 1 -22.01 -46.74 0.66
C MET A 1 -20.78 -46.44 -0.21
N ILE A 2 -20.52 -47.17 -1.30
CA ILE A 2 -19.36 -46.93 -2.18
C ILE A 2 -19.39 -45.60 -2.95
N GLU A 3 -20.58 -45.06 -3.19
CA GLU A 3 -20.79 -43.79 -3.89
C GLU A 3 -20.19 -42.59 -3.13
N LEU A 4 -20.31 -42.60 -1.80
CA LEU A 4 -19.69 -41.58 -0.93
C LEU A 4 -18.16 -41.73 -0.92
N VAL A 5 -17.67 -42.97 -0.96
CA VAL A 5 -16.23 -43.28 -1.04
C VAL A 5 -15.63 -42.77 -2.35
N PHE A 6 -16.34 -42.92 -3.48
CA PHE A 6 -15.87 -42.40 -4.76
C PHE A 6 -15.75 -40.87 -4.77
N VAL A 7 -16.74 -40.16 -4.20
CA VAL A 7 -16.75 -38.69 -4.15
C VAL A 7 -15.56 -38.15 -3.35
N ILE A 8 -15.28 -38.71 -2.17
CA ILE A 8 -14.16 -38.23 -1.35
C ILE A 8 -12.79 -38.49 -2.00
N VAL A 9 -12.64 -39.59 -2.74
CA VAL A 9 -11.41 -39.89 -3.48
C VAL A 9 -11.18 -38.89 -4.60
N VAL A 10 -12.23 -38.61 -5.39
CA VAL A 10 -12.16 -37.61 -6.47
C VAL A 10 -11.85 -36.21 -5.92
N LEU A 11 -12.53 -35.79 -4.85
CA LEU A 11 -12.26 -34.51 -4.19
C LEU A 11 -10.84 -34.44 -3.63
N GLY A 12 -10.31 -35.55 -3.10
CA GLY A 12 -8.92 -35.62 -2.61
C GLY A 12 -7.89 -35.36 -3.71
N ILE A 13 -8.08 -35.96 -4.90
CA ILE A 13 -7.18 -35.76 -6.05
C ILE A 13 -7.28 -34.33 -6.58
N LEU A 14 -8.51 -33.81 -6.73
CA LEU A 14 -8.72 -32.45 -7.22
C LEU A 14 -8.14 -31.40 -6.25
N ALA A 15 -8.29 -31.60 -4.95
CA ALA A 15 -7.74 -30.70 -3.94
C ALA A 15 -6.20 -30.67 -3.99
N ALA A 16 -5.55 -31.82 -4.14
CA ALA A 16 -4.10 -31.91 -4.18
C ALA A 16 -3.48 -31.09 -5.33
N VAL A 17 -4.12 -31.07 -6.50
CA VAL A 17 -3.64 -30.32 -7.67
C VAL A 17 -4.03 -28.84 -7.61
N ALA A 18 -5.20 -28.51 -7.03
CA ALA A 18 -5.72 -27.16 -7.02
C ALA A 18 -5.08 -26.26 -5.96
N VAL A 19 -4.79 -26.79 -4.76
CA VAL A 19 -4.27 -26.00 -3.62
C VAL A 19 -2.99 -25.22 -3.94
N PRO A 20 -1.95 -25.80 -4.57
CA PRO A 20 -0.73 -25.04 -4.91
C PRO A 20 -1.00 -23.88 -5.87
N LYS A 21 -1.89 -24.08 -6.86
CA LYS A 21 -2.26 -23.04 -7.82
C LYS A 21 -3.03 -21.89 -7.15
N PHE A 22 -3.95 -22.21 -6.24
CA PHE A 22 -4.70 -21.18 -5.49
C PHE A 22 -3.81 -20.30 -4.62
N ALA A 23 -2.74 -20.86 -4.03
CA ALA A 23 -1.79 -20.09 -3.25
C ALA A 23 -1.05 -19.04 -4.11
N ALA A 24 -0.56 -19.45 -5.28
CA ALA A 24 0.10 -18.54 -6.23
C ALA A 24 -0.85 -17.44 -6.71
N THR A 25 -2.07 -17.81 -7.15
CA THR A 25 -3.06 -16.83 -7.63
C THR A 25 -3.46 -15.82 -6.56
N ARG A 26 -3.49 -16.23 -5.28
CA ARG A 26 -3.76 -15.30 -4.17
C ARG A 26 -2.64 -14.27 -4.02
N THR A 27 -1.37 -14.69 -4.11
CA THR A 27 -0.22 -13.78 -4.02
C THR A 27 -0.22 -12.80 -5.21
N ASP A 28 -0.50 -13.28 -6.42
CA ASP A 28 -0.59 -12.42 -7.61
C ASP A 28 -1.71 -11.39 -7.47
N ALA A 29 -2.87 -11.79 -6.93
CA ALA A 29 -3.98 -10.87 -6.65
C ALA A 29 -3.61 -9.79 -5.61
N GLN A 30 -2.81 -10.15 -4.59
CA GLN A 30 -2.31 -9.19 -3.61
C GLN A 30 -1.37 -8.16 -4.25
N ILE A 31 -0.48 -8.60 -5.13
CA ILE A 31 0.46 -7.72 -5.86
C ILE A 31 -0.30 -6.81 -6.83
N SER A 32 -1.23 -7.36 -7.62
CA SER A 32 -2.03 -6.58 -8.57
C SER A 32 -2.85 -5.49 -7.86
N LYS A 33 -3.48 -5.83 -6.73
CA LYS A 33 -4.17 -4.85 -5.91
C LYS A 33 -3.21 -3.77 -5.41
N ALA A 34 -2.08 -4.17 -4.84
CA ALA A 34 -1.13 -3.22 -4.27
C ALA A 34 -0.50 -2.31 -5.32
N ARG A 35 -0.26 -2.80 -6.54
CA ARG A 35 0.15 -1.97 -7.69
C ARG A 35 -0.90 -0.90 -8.00
N SER A 36 -2.19 -1.27 -8.00
CA SER A 36 -3.29 -0.32 -8.14
C SER A 36 -3.37 0.68 -6.97
N ASP A 37 -3.09 0.24 -5.74
CA ASP A 37 -3.02 1.13 -4.58
C ASP A 37 -1.90 2.16 -4.76
N VAL A 38 -0.68 1.72 -5.15
CA VAL A 38 0.47 2.60 -5.42
C VAL A 38 0.17 3.63 -6.50
N SER A 39 -0.41 3.21 -7.64
CA SER A 39 -0.76 4.14 -8.71
C SER A 39 -1.79 5.17 -8.26
N THR A 40 -2.78 4.74 -7.46
CA THR A 40 -3.81 5.62 -6.92
C THR A 40 -3.22 6.62 -5.92
N ILE A 41 -2.32 6.19 -5.04
CA ILE A 41 -1.62 7.06 -4.07
C ILE A 41 -0.79 8.10 -4.82
N ARG A 42 0.00 7.70 -5.82
CA ARG A 42 0.79 8.61 -6.65
C ARG A 42 -0.10 9.64 -7.35
N ALA A 43 -1.21 9.20 -7.94
CA ALA A 43 -2.17 10.11 -8.58
C ALA A 43 -2.81 11.09 -7.57
N ALA A 44 -3.17 10.61 -6.37
CA ALA A 44 -3.74 11.44 -5.33
C ALA A 44 -2.77 12.55 -4.87
N ILE A 45 -1.48 12.24 -4.72
CA ILE A 45 -0.44 13.21 -4.37
C ILE A 45 -0.34 14.32 -5.44
N ILE A 46 -0.36 13.95 -6.72
CA ILE A 46 -0.27 14.92 -7.82
C ILE A 46 -1.54 15.78 -7.91
N ASN A 47 -2.72 15.17 -7.78
CA ASN A 47 -4.00 15.89 -7.77
C ASN A 47 -4.09 16.89 -6.61
N GLU A 48 -3.57 16.50 -5.45
CA GLU A 48 -3.50 17.39 -4.29
C GLU A 48 -2.56 18.57 -4.54
N ARG A 49 -1.39 18.33 -5.13
CA ARG A 49 -0.47 19.40 -5.53
C ARG A 49 -1.11 20.35 -6.55
N GLN A 50 -1.84 19.82 -7.54
CA GLN A 50 -2.56 20.67 -8.49
C GLN A 50 -3.58 21.56 -7.78
N SER A 51 -4.34 21.00 -6.84
CA SER A 51 -5.30 21.75 -6.01
C SER A 51 -4.62 22.85 -5.18
N ARG A 52 -3.41 22.60 -4.67
CA ARG A 52 -2.61 23.61 -3.95
C ARG A 52 -2.07 24.70 -4.86
N LEU A 53 -1.63 24.35 -6.07
CA LEU A 53 -1.15 25.34 -7.05
C LEU A 53 -2.24 26.35 -7.41
N PHE A 54 -3.50 25.92 -7.51
CA PHE A 54 -4.64 26.82 -7.67
C PHE A 54 -4.89 27.74 -6.46
N ARG A 55 -4.47 27.34 -5.26
CA ARG A 55 -4.51 28.15 -4.03
C ARG A 55 -3.25 29.02 -3.84
N GLY A 56 -2.30 28.97 -4.78
CA GLY A 56 -1.02 29.70 -4.70
C GLY A 56 0.05 29.02 -3.81
N ASP A 57 -0.15 27.77 -3.39
CA ASP A 57 0.84 26.99 -2.64
C ASP A 57 1.50 25.96 -3.57
N SER A 58 2.82 26.06 -3.77
CA SER A 58 3.56 25.18 -4.68
C SER A 58 4.15 23.93 -4.02
N ARG A 59 3.95 23.78 -2.70
CA ARG A 59 4.51 22.67 -1.92
C ARG A 59 3.65 21.42 -2.06
N PHE A 60 4.26 20.26 -1.92
CA PHE A 60 3.53 19.01 -1.76
C PHE A 60 2.94 18.89 -0.35
N ILE A 61 1.90 18.07 -0.20
CA ILE A 61 1.41 17.67 1.12
C ILE A 61 2.54 17.08 1.96
N THR A 62 2.61 17.42 3.24
CA THR A 62 3.69 16.97 4.14
C THR A 62 3.50 15.54 4.65
N LEU A 63 2.25 15.12 4.85
CA LEU A 63 1.86 13.83 5.41
C LEU A 63 0.68 13.27 4.63
N LEU A 64 0.71 11.98 4.28
CA LEU A 64 -0.39 11.36 3.53
C LEU A 64 -1.54 10.90 4.42
N ASP A 65 -1.33 10.84 5.74
CA ASP A 65 -2.37 10.59 6.74
C ASP A 65 -1.94 11.06 8.14
N SER A 66 -2.91 11.13 9.06
CA SER A 66 -2.70 11.45 10.47
C SER A 66 -2.75 10.22 11.40
N THR A 67 -2.67 9.00 10.88
CA THR A 67 -2.71 7.78 11.70
C THR A 67 -1.39 7.58 12.44
N ALA A 68 -1.47 6.94 13.61
CA ALA A 68 -0.29 6.58 14.39
C ALA A 68 0.50 5.44 13.71
N ASN A 69 1.81 5.40 13.95
CA ASN A 69 2.66 4.33 13.45
C ASN A 69 2.19 2.98 14.02
N ASN A 70 2.18 1.96 13.16
CA ASN A 70 1.76 0.60 13.46
C ASN A 70 0.29 0.46 13.92
N ALA A 71 -0.54 1.49 13.75
CA ALA A 71 -1.97 1.39 14.01
C ALA A 71 -2.63 0.45 12.99
N VAL A 72 -3.49 -0.45 13.48
CA VAL A 72 -4.25 -1.43 12.68
C VAL A 72 -5.72 -1.03 12.66
N GLY A 73 -6.39 -1.22 11.52
CA GLY A 73 -7.82 -0.90 11.35
C GLY A 73 -8.11 0.58 11.08
N THR A 74 -7.08 1.40 10.88
CA THR A 74 -7.23 2.82 10.53
C THR A 74 -7.17 3.03 9.02
N ALA A 75 -7.83 4.07 8.51
CA ALA A 75 -7.76 4.42 7.11
C ALA A 75 -6.45 5.19 6.83
N LEU A 76 -5.60 4.63 5.97
CA LEU A 76 -4.37 5.26 5.48
C LEU A 76 -4.65 6.08 4.22
N PHE A 77 -3.77 7.03 3.92
CA PHE A 77 -3.80 7.87 2.71
C PHE A 77 -5.08 8.70 2.55
N THR A 78 -5.83 8.94 3.63
CA THR A 78 -7.01 9.82 3.61
C THR A 78 -6.64 11.30 3.61
N GLY A 79 -5.35 11.63 3.78
CA GLY A 79 -4.88 12.98 4.04
C GLY A 79 -5.03 13.36 5.51
N LEU A 80 -4.98 14.66 5.80
CA LEU A 80 -5.06 15.16 7.16
C LEU A 80 -6.53 15.31 7.57
N ALA A 81 -6.92 14.61 8.64
CA ALA A 81 -8.23 14.78 9.26
C ALA A 81 -8.46 16.26 9.65
N PRO A 82 -9.72 16.71 9.82
CA PRO A 82 -10.09 18.12 9.99
C PRO A 82 -9.47 18.85 11.20
N ASN A 83 -8.65 18.19 12.02
CA ASN A 83 -8.12 18.76 13.26
C ASN A 83 -6.73 18.22 13.67
N VAL A 84 -5.88 17.81 12.72
CA VAL A 84 -4.45 17.58 13.00
C VAL A 84 -3.66 18.70 12.37
N MET A 85 -3.31 19.69 13.19
CA MET A 85 -2.58 20.88 12.79
C MET A 85 -1.17 20.52 12.29
N VAL A 86 -0.99 20.51 10.97
CA VAL A 86 0.31 20.76 10.35
C VAL A 86 0.16 21.92 9.38
N ASN A 87 0.12 23.12 9.97
CA ASN A 87 0.61 24.38 9.41
C ASN A 87 0.17 24.77 7.98
N THR A 88 -1.14 24.72 7.67
CA THR A 88 -1.77 25.52 6.60
C THR A 88 -3.27 25.71 6.86
N ASN A 89 -3.69 26.93 7.22
CA ASN A 89 -5.00 27.55 6.98
C ASN A 89 -6.28 26.68 7.01
N GLY A 90 -6.44 25.75 7.97
CA GLY A 90 -7.71 25.06 8.24
C GLY A 90 -8.31 24.27 7.06
N ALA A 91 -7.55 24.03 5.99
CA ALA A 91 -8.04 23.30 4.83
C ALA A 91 -8.02 21.81 5.12
N VAL A 92 -9.20 21.17 5.09
CA VAL A 92 -9.32 19.71 5.06
C VAL A 92 -8.70 19.24 3.74
N LEU A 93 -7.66 18.43 3.84
CA LEU A 93 -6.95 17.90 2.68
C LEU A 93 -7.25 16.43 2.61
N THR A 94 -8.16 16.07 1.70
CA THR A 94 -8.49 14.69 1.42
C THR A 94 -7.63 14.21 0.26
N LEU A 95 -6.90 13.10 0.45
CA LEU A 95 -6.17 12.44 -0.64
C LEU A 95 -7.06 11.38 -1.29
N LEU A 96 -7.29 10.29 -0.58
CA LEU A 96 -8.24 9.26 -0.98
C LEU A 96 -9.58 9.51 -0.29
N GLN A 97 -10.64 9.51 -1.09
CA GLN A 97 -12.02 9.48 -0.59
C GLN A 97 -12.27 8.22 0.25
N TYR A 98 -11.66 7.10 -0.15
CA TYR A 98 -11.67 5.83 0.57
C TYR A 98 -10.24 5.43 0.87
N GLY A 99 -9.83 5.61 2.13
CA GLY A 99 -8.49 5.22 2.58
C GLY A 99 -8.28 3.71 2.58
N VAL A 100 -7.02 3.30 2.51
CA VAL A 100 -6.64 1.89 2.59
C VAL A 100 -6.63 1.48 4.05
N THR A 101 -7.38 0.43 4.41
CA THR A 101 -7.41 -0.05 5.80
C THR A 101 -6.08 -0.67 6.20
N SER A 102 -5.50 -0.16 7.29
CA SER A 102 -4.20 -0.59 7.78
C SER A 102 -4.27 -1.98 8.42
N SER A 103 -3.28 -2.82 8.11
CA SER A 103 -3.10 -4.12 8.75
C SER A 103 -1.68 -4.64 8.54
N ALA A 104 -1.17 -5.38 9.52
CA ALA A 104 0.11 -6.09 9.42
C ALA A 104 0.01 -7.43 8.66
N ALA A 105 -1.18 -7.80 8.16
CA ALA A 105 -1.39 -9.05 7.43
C ALA A 105 -0.80 -9.00 6.00
N ASN A 106 -0.52 -10.17 5.43
CA ASN A 106 -0.06 -10.28 4.05
C ASN A 106 -1.05 -9.67 3.05
N GLY A 107 -0.53 -8.89 2.10
CA GLY A 107 -1.29 -8.16 1.09
C GLY A 107 -1.94 -6.88 1.62
N LYS A 108 -1.43 -6.33 2.73
CA LYS A 108 -1.97 -5.11 3.36
C LYS A 108 -0.86 -4.10 3.66
N TRP A 109 -1.28 -2.85 3.74
CA TRP A 109 -0.45 -1.70 4.06
C TRP A 109 -0.47 -1.42 5.56
N ILE A 110 0.66 -0.99 6.10
CA ILE A 110 0.75 -0.44 7.45
C ILE A 110 1.70 0.74 7.45
N LYS A 111 1.38 1.77 8.24
CA LYS A 111 2.28 2.90 8.45
C LYS A 111 3.36 2.51 9.45
N THR A 112 4.62 2.64 9.09
CA THR A 112 5.77 2.26 9.94
C THR A 112 6.56 3.47 10.42
N GLY A 113 6.41 4.62 9.76
CA GLY A 113 6.98 5.90 10.17
C GLY A 113 6.12 7.07 9.69
N LEU A 114 6.55 8.30 9.97
CA LEU A 114 5.78 9.51 9.64
C LEU A 114 5.40 9.59 8.16
N THR A 115 6.35 9.29 7.28
CA THR A 115 6.18 9.25 5.82
C THR A 115 6.51 7.87 5.25
N GLN A 116 6.56 6.83 6.10
CA GLN A 116 6.95 5.48 5.71
C GLN A 116 5.79 4.51 5.84
N TYR A 117 5.59 3.73 4.78
CA TYR A 117 4.49 2.79 4.62
C TYR A 117 5.04 1.46 4.17
N THR A 118 4.73 0.40 4.89
CA THR A 118 5.18 -0.94 4.55
C THR A 118 4.02 -1.72 3.96
N PHE A 119 4.24 -2.27 2.77
CA PHE A 119 3.39 -3.29 2.20
C PHE A 119 3.90 -4.67 2.64
N ASN A 120 3.09 -5.41 3.40
CA ASN A 120 3.48 -6.70 3.94
C ASN A 120 3.23 -7.81 2.92
N LEU A 121 4.29 -8.50 2.51
CA LEU A 121 4.20 -9.67 1.64
C LEU A 121 5.38 -10.60 1.93
N THR A 122 5.11 -11.74 2.57
CA THR A 122 6.13 -12.73 2.97
C THR A 122 5.98 -14.09 2.28
N THR A 123 5.02 -14.23 1.38
CA THR A 123 4.74 -15.48 0.66
C THR A 123 5.51 -15.53 -0.65
N GLY A 124 5.83 -16.73 -1.17
CA GLY A 124 6.30 -16.88 -2.55
C GLY A 124 7.68 -16.27 -2.87
N GLY A 125 8.55 -16.09 -1.87
CA GLY A 125 9.87 -15.48 -2.05
C GLY A 125 9.88 -13.95 -2.05
N PHE A 126 8.72 -13.33 -1.85
CA PHE A 126 8.58 -11.89 -1.65
C PHE A 126 8.92 -11.48 -0.21
N GLY A 127 9.31 -10.22 -0.04
CA GLY A 127 9.56 -9.59 1.25
C GLY A 127 8.77 -8.30 1.43
N ASN A 128 8.69 -7.81 2.67
CA ASN A 128 7.98 -6.57 2.97
C ASN A 128 8.64 -5.39 2.25
N ALA A 129 7.87 -4.66 1.43
CA ALA A 129 8.35 -3.49 0.72
C ALA A 129 8.07 -2.23 1.55
N VAL A 130 9.11 -1.45 1.84
CA VAL A 130 8.98 -0.16 2.53
C VAL A 130 8.94 0.96 1.50
N PHE A 131 7.81 1.65 1.42
CA PHE A 131 7.61 2.85 0.64
C PHE A 131 7.87 4.07 1.51
N ASN A 132 8.64 5.00 0.97
CA ASN A 132 8.89 6.29 1.57
C ASN A 132 8.22 7.38 0.71
N TYR A 133 7.47 8.25 1.37
CA TYR A 133 6.95 9.46 0.76
C TYR A 133 7.91 10.63 1.00
N CYS A 134 8.28 11.31 -0.07
CA CYS A 134 9.23 12.42 -0.06
C CYS A 134 8.51 13.73 -0.38
N PRO A 135 8.03 14.52 0.60
CA PRO A 135 7.35 15.80 0.33
C PRO A 135 8.30 16.90 -0.17
N ILE A 136 9.59 16.81 0.18
CA ILE A 136 10.67 17.70 -0.25
C ILE A 136 11.90 16.86 -0.63
N VAL A 137 12.81 17.45 -1.40
CA VAL A 137 14.10 16.81 -1.72
C VAL A 137 14.97 16.77 -0.47
N GLY A 138 15.62 15.64 -0.22
CA GLY A 138 16.47 15.42 0.96
C GLY A 138 17.27 14.13 0.90
N PRO A 139 18.04 13.80 1.95
CA PRO A 139 18.79 12.55 2.02
C PRO A 139 17.86 11.33 1.88
N GLY A 140 18.06 10.50 0.86
CA GLY A 140 17.17 9.37 0.54
C GLY A 140 15.89 9.73 -0.22
N CYS A 141 15.75 11.00 -0.63
CA CYS A 141 14.61 11.55 -1.36
C CYS A 141 15.11 12.37 -2.56
N PRO A 142 15.39 11.75 -3.72
CA PRO A 142 15.99 12.44 -4.87
C PRO A 142 15.02 13.42 -5.55
N LEU A 143 13.70 13.20 -5.41
CA LEU A 143 12.65 14.00 -6.04
C LEU A 143 11.53 14.26 -5.03
N ALA A 144 11.03 15.50 -4.98
CA ALA A 144 9.88 15.88 -4.16
C ALA A 144 8.57 15.42 -4.80
N GLY A 145 7.62 15.00 -3.96
CA GLY A 145 6.34 14.41 -4.37
C GLY A 145 6.39 12.92 -4.68
N THR A 146 7.54 12.28 -4.52
CA THR A 146 7.72 10.89 -4.88
C THR A 146 7.22 9.97 -3.76
N PHE A 147 6.40 8.98 -4.14
CA PHE A 147 6.03 7.85 -3.29
C PHE A 147 6.61 6.59 -3.93
N ASP A 148 7.70 6.10 -3.36
CA ASP A 148 8.45 4.99 -3.96
C ASP A 148 9.11 4.13 -2.89
N CYS A 149 9.48 2.92 -3.27
CA CYS A 149 10.16 1.98 -2.41
C CYS A 149 11.59 1.75 -2.87
N ALA A 150 12.44 1.36 -1.93
CA ALA A 150 13.78 0.87 -2.20
C ALA A 150 14.11 -0.23 -1.18
N GLY A 151 14.86 -1.24 -1.59
CA GLY A 151 15.21 -2.36 -0.71
C GLY A 151 16.23 -3.29 -1.33
N ALA A 152 16.60 -4.33 -0.57
CA ALA A 152 17.48 -5.40 -1.00
C ALA A 152 16.81 -6.77 -0.82
N GLY A 153 17.25 -7.77 -1.59
CA GLY A 153 16.73 -9.14 -1.52
C GLY A 153 15.23 -9.21 -1.83
N ALA A 154 14.49 -9.99 -1.03
CA ALA A 154 13.06 -10.23 -1.23
C ALA A 154 12.20 -8.95 -1.22
N ALA A 155 12.60 -7.93 -0.47
CA ALA A 155 11.91 -6.63 -0.45
C ALA A 155 12.09 -5.85 -1.76
N ALA A 156 13.23 -6.00 -2.43
CA ALA A 156 13.48 -5.38 -3.74
C ALA A 156 12.60 -5.99 -4.83
N ILE A 157 12.39 -7.32 -4.78
CA ILE A 157 11.52 -8.04 -5.71
C ILE A 157 10.07 -7.56 -5.57
N THR A 158 9.57 -7.46 -4.34
CA THR A 158 8.24 -6.90 -4.08
C THR A 158 8.15 -5.45 -4.53
N CYS A 159 9.17 -4.65 -4.25
CA CYS A 159 9.20 -3.26 -4.67
C CYS A 159 9.09 -3.12 -6.20
N ALA A 160 9.95 -3.81 -6.95
CA ALA A 160 9.89 -3.83 -8.41
C ALA A 160 8.53 -4.30 -8.93
N ALA A 161 7.96 -5.36 -8.35
CA ALA A 161 6.64 -5.86 -8.73
C ALA A 161 5.49 -4.85 -8.50
N LEU A 162 5.68 -3.88 -7.59
CA LEU A 162 4.69 -2.85 -7.28
C LEU A 162 4.93 -1.54 -8.05
N THR A 163 6.12 -1.33 -8.60
CA THR A 163 6.52 -0.08 -9.25
C THR A 163 6.66 -0.18 -10.77
N ASP A 164 6.93 -1.37 -11.32
CA ASP A 164 6.85 -1.71 -12.75
C ASP A 164 5.40 -1.90 -13.21
#